data_AF-A0A7Y1M7P4-F1
#
_entry.id   AF-A0A7Y1M7P4-F1
#
_cell.length_a   1.000
_cell.length_b   1.000
_cell.length_c   1.000
_cell.angle_alpha   90.00
_cell.angle_beta   90.00
_cell.angle_gamma   90.00
#
_symmetry.space_group_name_H-M   'P 1'
#
loop_
_entity.id
_entity.type
_entity.pdbx_description
1 polymer ?
#
loop_
_entity_poly.entity_id
_entity_poly.type
_entity_poly.pdbx_seq_one_letter_code
_entity_poly.pdbx_strand_id
1 'polypeptide(L)' 'MSRLNGTKGQRLIELFNALQRRETTFGQIYAMSASCGIDARRVLADHFQRGHGRA' A
#
# COMPACT_ATOMS: atom_id res chain seq x y z
N MET A 1 -17.55 7.52 -7.89
CA MET A 1 -16.60 7.97 -6.85
C MET A 1 -15.59 8.91 -7.47
N SER A 2 -15.37 10.08 -6.85
CA SER A 2 -14.68 11.27 -7.37
C SER A 2 -13.38 11.00 -8.13
N ARG A 3 -13.28 11.48 -9.38
CA ARG A 3 -12.04 11.57 -10.17
C ARG A 3 -11.13 12.74 -9.74
N LEU A 4 -11.26 13.20 -8.49
CA LEU A 4 -10.50 14.35 -7.96
C LEU A 4 -9.01 14.03 -7.80
N ASN A 5 -8.71 12.75 -7.57
CA ASN A 5 -7.35 12.25 -7.51
C ASN A 5 -6.95 11.80 -8.91
N GLY A 6 -5.93 12.42 -9.52
CA GLY A 6 -5.33 11.91 -10.74
C GLY A 6 -4.86 10.45 -10.59
N THR A 7 -4.49 9.80 -11.69
CA THR A 7 -4.13 8.36 -11.74
C THR A 7 -3.17 7.91 -10.64
N LYS A 8 -2.18 8.74 -10.28
CA LYS A 8 -1.27 8.46 -9.17
C LYS A 8 -1.97 8.45 -7.82
N GLY A 9 -2.82 9.43 -7.54
CA GLY A 9 -3.58 9.53 -6.29
C GLY A 9 -4.57 8.37 -6.13
N GLN A 10 -5.21 7.94 -7.22
CA GLN A 10 -6.07 6.76 -7.19
C GLN A 10 -5.29 5.48 -6.81
N ARG A 11 -4.12 5.26 -7.43
CA ARG A 11 -3.27 4.09 -7.12
C ARG A 11 -2.77 4.09 -5.68
N LEU A 12 -2.49 5.26 -5.11
CA LEU A 12 -2.11 5.39 -3.70
C LEU A 12 -3.25 4.99 -2.75
N ILE A 13 -4.49 5.38 -3.08
CA ILE A 13 -5.67 4.97 -2.32
C ILE A 13 -5.87 3.45 -2.42
N GLU A 14 -5.72 2.88 -3.61
CA GLU A 14 -5.80 1.43 -3.83
C GLU A 14 -4.75 0.69 -3.00
N LEU A 15 -3.49 1.15 -3.02
CA LEU A 15 -2.40 0.59 -2.22
C LEU A 15 -2.71 0.68 -0.73
N PHE A 16 -3.20 1.82 -0.24
CA PHE A 16 -3.57 2.00 1.16
C PHE A 16 -4.67 1.03 1.58
N ASN A 17 -5.71 0.86 0.77
CA ASN A 17 -6.78 -0.08 1.04
C ASN A 17 -6.30 -1.55 1.01
N ALA A 18 -5.38 -1.88 0.10
CA ALA A 18 -4.79 -3.21 0.00
C ALA A 18 -3.96 -3.55 1.26
N LEU A 19 -3.21 -2.58 1.80
CA LEU A 19 -2.48 -2.75 3.07
C LEU A 19 -3.40 -3.06 4.26
N GLN A 20 -4.67 -2.67 4.24
CA GLN A 20 -5.61 -2.98 5.32
C GLN A 20 -6.20 -4.40 5.23
N ARG A 21 -6.05 -5.08 4.09
CA ARG A 21 -6.64 -6.40 3.86
C ARG A 21 -5.63 -7.49 4.17
N ARG A 22 -5.99 -8.38 5.10
CA ARG A 22 -5.15 -9.51 5.52
C ARG A 22 -4.84 -10.49 4.38
N GLU A 23 -5.69 -10.52 3.36
CA GLU A 23 -5.56 -11.41 2.20
C GLU A 23 -4.63 -10.85 1.12
N THR A 24 -4.30 -9.56 1.18
CA THR A 24 -3.38 -8.97 0.21
C THR A 24 -1.98 -9.52 0.43
N THR A 25 -1.46 -10.13 -0.61
CA THR A 25 -0.16 -10.78 -0.58
C THR A 25 0.98 -9.76 -0.66
N PHE A 26 2.15 -10.15 -0.16
CA PHE A 26 3.39 -9.40 -0.33
C PHE A 26 3.64 -8.99 -1.78
N GLY A 27 3.46 -9.92 -2.73
CA GLY A 27 3.69 -9.67 -4.16
C GLY A 27 2.74 -8.61 -4.73
N GLN A 28 1.48 -8.61 -4.29
CA GLN A 28 0.51 -7.58 -4.68
C GLN A 28 0.90 -6.20 -4.16
N ILE A 29 1.28 -6.09 -2.88
CA ILE A 29 1.75 -4.82 -2.29
C ILE A 29 2.99 -4.31 -3.05
N TYR A 30 3.91 -5.22 -3.42
CA TYR A 30 5.11 -4.87 -4.15
C TYR A 30 4.80 -4.26 -5.53
N ALA A 31 3.95 -4.94 -6.31
CA ALA A 31 3.53 -4.47 -7.62
C ALA A 31 2.78 -3.12 -7.56
N MET A 32 1.87 -2.98 -6.58
CA MET A 32 1.10 -1.75 -6.39
C MET A 32 1.99 -0.57 -5.97
N SER A 33 2.97 -0.81 -5.09
CA SER A 33 3.95 0.20 -4.68
C SER A 33 4.81 0.68 -5.85
N ALA A 34 5.29 -0.25 -6.69
CA ALA A 34 6.02 0.09 -7.90
C ALA A 34 5.18 0.94 -8.87
N SER A 35 3.88 0.63 -9.03
CA SER A 35 2.97 1.40 -9.89
C SER A 35 2.72 2.84 -9.41
N CYS A 36 3.01 3.12 -8.13
CA CYS A 36 2.97 4.44 -7.51
C CYS A 36 4.33 5.17 -7.53
N GLY A 37 5.41 4.48 -7.92
CA GLY A 37 6.79 4.98 -7.83
C GLY A 37 7.29 5.08 -6.39
N ILE A 38 6.82 4.21 -5.49
CA ILE A 38 7.23 4.16 -4.08
C ILE A 38 8.05 2.91 -3.84
N ASP A 39 9.05 3.01 -2.96
CA ASP A 39 9.84 1.87 -2.51
C ASP A 39 8.96 0.88 -1.73
N ALA A 40 8.67 -0.26 -2.38
CA ALA A 40 7.89 -1.35 -1.81
C ALA A 40 8.51 -1.94 -0.54
N ARG A 41 9.85 -1.99 -0.44
CA ARG A 41 10.53 -2.59 0.72
C ARG A 41 10.25 -1.78 1.97
N ARG A 42 10.33 -0.45 1.86
CA ARG A 42 9.99 0.47 2.96
C ARG A 42 8.53 0.38 3.35
N VAL A 43 7.61 0.34 2.38
CA VAL A 43 6.16 0.18 2.64
C VAL A 43 5.88 -1.10 3.42
N LEU A 44 6.48 -2.20 3.02
CA LEU A 44 6.31 -3.50 3.67
C LEU A 44 6.93 -3.52 5.08
N ALA A 45 8.15 -2.97 5.23
CA ALA A 45 8.80 -2.85 6.53
C ALA A 45 7.94 -2.05 7.52
N ASP A 46 7.47 -0.87 7.13
CA ASP A 46 6.61 -0.02 7.96
C ASP A 46 5.27 -0.70 8.28
N HIS A 47 4.70 -1.42 7.31
CA HIS A 47 3.43 -2.14 7.48
C HIS A 47 3.52 -3.26 8.52
N PHE A 48 4.55 -4.11 8.43
CA PHE A 48 4.74 -5.21 9.39
C PHE A 48 5.29 -4.74 10.73
N GLN A 49 6.07 -3.65 10.78
CA GLN A 49 6.55 -3.04 12.02
C GLN A 49 5.38 -2.50 12.86
N ARG A 50 4.37 -1.87 12.22
CA ARG A 50 3.15 -1.41 12.90
C ARG A 50 2.32 -2.53 13.51
N GLY A 51 2.46 -3.78 13.05
CA GLY A 51 1.82 -4.96 13.64
C GLY A 51 2.44 -5.42 14.96
N HIS A 52 3.70 -5.05 15.25
CA HIS A 52 4.45 -5.47 16.44
C HIS A 52 4.49 -4.41 17.57
N GLY A 53 3.87 -3.24 17.38
CA GLY A 53 4.04 -2.07 18.26
C GLY A 53 2.76 -1.56 18.94
N ARG A 54 1.76 -2.41 19.17
CA ARG A 54 0.63 -2.09 20.06
C ARG A 54 0.52 -3.15 21.16
N ALA A 55 1.30 -2.93 22.23
CA ALA A 55 0.98 -3.35 23.59
C ALA A 55 0.61 -2.08 24.37
#